data_AF-A0AAD6P5T5-F1
#
_entry.id   AF-A0AAD6P5T5-F1
#
_cell.length_a   1.000
_cell.length_b   1.000
_cell.length_c   1.000
_cell.angle_alpha   90.00
_cell.angle_beta   90.00
_cell.angle_gamma   90.00
#
_symmetry.space_group_name_H-M   'P 1'
#
loop_
_entity.id
_entity.type
_entity.pdbx_description
1 polymer ?
#
loop_
_entity_poly.entity_id
_entity_poly.type
_entity_poly.pdbx_seq_one_letter_code
_entity_poly.pdbx_strand_id
1 'polypeptide(L)'
;MKVEITALPSYEFEEDKFKVKVDRLRQRFFHSVSPGGLAGDRRDAQPASGFALRAEQIWKTIKENKDLDLPAMEVMVATFRCDQIAKETLSRLSSDKTWLALRQDVQARKAPKFKKSIKSILEKTLSQYDKEAIHFKESVRDDKRKELETEALQVLYPAYAAMLRHLRSRALEFFKTRLIKKVKRATRVGFEASIESTVQHAMDKFEKESRDVSISKVWDASAAKENLFSEIETTKYRAKTKFYEVYNTMKAKAVRSLAQGIGGMTAAGVATATFMGDGDAIAAKKAGCAASKLVKRIIKRHMLNLDSFNYNTITDSSASPDCENASDTADDSGDDLAEDTDDDGADDDVVDSENDMTDDDQYVLRFVCQIIIY
;
A
#
# COMPACT_ATOMS: atom_id res chain seq x y z
N MET A 1 26.70 38.93 -52.86
CA MET A 1 25.89 39.99 -52.22
C MET A 1 26.60 41.32 -52.46
N LYS A 2 25.97 42.29 -53.14
CA LYS A 2 26.54 43.64 -53.34
C LYS A 2 25.97 44.54 -52.25
N VAL A 3 26.84 45.11 -51.42
CA VAL A 3 26.44 46.04 -50.35
C VAL A 3 26.93 47.43 -50.72
N GLU A 4 26.02 48.40 -50.78
CA GLU A 4 26.33 49.82 -50.99
C GLU A 4 25.85 50.63 -49.79
N ILE A 5 26.71 51.48 -49.24
CA ILE A 5 26.41 52.27 -48.05
C ILE A 5 26.22 53.73 -48.45
N THR A 6 25.14 54.36 -47.98
CA THR A 6 24.88 55.80 -48.19
C THR A 6 24.59 56.45 -46.84
N ALA A 7 25.45 57.38 -46.41
CA ALA A 7 25.29 58.08 -45.14
C ALA A 7 24.41 59.34 -45.29
N LEU A 8 23.39 59.45 -44.46
CA LEU A 8 22.50 60.60 -44.37
C LEU A 8 22.79 61.41 -43.08
N PRO A 9 22.88 62.76 -43.16
CA PRO A 9 22.97 63.65 -41.98
C PRO A 9 21.77 63.51 -41.05
N SER A 10 21.85 64.01 -39.82
CA SER A 10 20.66 64.06 -38.96
C SER A 10 19.63 65.01 -39.55
N TYR A 11 18.38 64.55 -39.71
CA TYR A 11 17.29 65.37 -40.20
C TYR A 11 17.00 66.56 -39.26
N GLU A 12 17.05 66.33 -37.95
CA GLU A 12 16.70 67.34 -36.93
C GLU A 12 17.72 68.47 -36.83
N PHE A 13 19.01 68.17 -37.02
CA PHE A 13 20.09 69.15 -36.84
C PHE A 13 20.61 69.74 -38.15
N GLU A 14 20.46 69.02 -39.27
CA GLU A 14 21.00 69.41 -40.57
C GLU A 14 20.01 69.09 -41.71
N GLU A 15 18.76 69.55 -41.57
CA GLU A 15 17.65 69.26 -42.48
C GLU A 15 17.98 69.53 -43.97
N ASP A 16 18.57 70.68 -44.27
CA ASP A 16 18.91 71.05 -45.66
C ASP A 16 19.95 70.10 -46.27
N LYS A 17 20.98 69.75 -45.49
CA LYS A 17 22.01 68.79 -45.93
C LYS A 17 21.42 67.39 -46.09
N PHE A 18 20.46 67.01 -45.24
CA PHE A 18 19.73 65.75 -45.37
C PHE A 18 18.92 65.71 -46.67
N LYS A 19 18.08 66.72 -46.93
CA LYS A 19 17.25 66.81 -48.16
C LYS A 19 18.11 66.74 -49.42
N VAL A 20 19.21 67.50 -49.47
CA VAL A 20 20.15 67.46 -50.60
C VAL A 20 20.74 66.06 -50.82
N LYS A 21 21.09 65.33 -49.75
CA LYS A 21 21.61 63.95 -49.89
C LYS A 21 20.52 62.94 -50.26
N VAL A 22 19.29 63.11 -49.78
CA VAL A 22 18.14 62.28 -50.18
C VAL A 22 17.81 62.47 -51.66
N ASP A 23 17.85 63.71 -52.15
CA ASP A 23 17.64 63.98 -53.58
C ASP A 23 18.72 63.31 -54.44
N ARG A 24 19.98 63.36 -54.01
CA ARG A 24 21.07 62.63 -54.67
C ARG A 24 20.83 61.12 -54.66
N LEU A 25 20.32 60.55 -53.56
CA LEU A 25 19.97 59.14 -53.48
C LEU A 25 18.81 58.79 -54.43
N ARG A 26 17.77 59.63 -54.48
CA ARG A 26 16.62 59.48 -55.39
C ARG A 26 17.07 59.47 -56.86
N GLN A 27 17.97 60.37 -57.25
CA GLN A 27 18.53 60.40 -58.61
C GLN A 27 19.26 59.10 -58.99
N ARG A 28 19.90 58.43 -58.03
CA ARG A 28 20.51 57.11 -58.26
C ARG A 28 19.47 56.01 -58.51
N PHE A 29 18.27 56.09 -57.93
CA PHE A 29 17.20 55.14 -58.17
C PHE A 29 16.49 55.33 -59.50
N PHE A 30 16.40 56.55 -60.04
CA PHE A 30 15.82 56.79 -61.37
C PHE A 30 16.58 56.08 -62.49
N HIS A 31 17.91 56.00 -62.38
CA HIS A 31 18.77 55.29 -63.33
C HIS A 31 19.05 53.84 -62.89
N SER A 32 18.25 53.30 -61.96
CA SER A 32 18.55 52.01 -61.32
C SER A 32 18.50 50.82 -62.27
N VAL A 33 17.66 50.85 -63.30
CA VAL A 33 17.45 49.75 -64.24
C VAL A 33 18.41 49.75 -65.44
N SER A 34 19.20 50.82 -65.59
CA SER A 34 20.23 50.91 -66.63
C SER A 34 21.40 49.96 -66.32
N PRO A 35 22.15 49.47 -67.33
CA PRO A 35 23.35 48.66 -67.10
C PRO A 35 24.33 49.36 -66.15
N GLY A 36 24.72 48.69 -65.06
CA GLY A 36 25.56 49.29 -64.00
C GLY A 36 24.80 50.11 -62.92
N GLY A 37 23.48 50.26 -63.06
CA GLY A 37 22.60 50.90 -62.07
C GLY A 37 22.33 50.02 -60.84
N LEU A 38 21.70 50.62 -59.81
CA LEU A 38 21.43 49.97 -58.51
C LEU A 38 20.63 48.64 -58.61
N ALA A 39 19.76 48.51 -59.61
CA ALA A 39 18.90 47.35 -59.84
C ALA A 39 19.22 46.58 -61.14
N GLY A 40 20.05 47.15 -62.01
CA GLY A 40 20.10 46.87 -63.46
C GLY A 40 20.82 45.59 -63.89
N ASP A 41 21.27 44.74 -62.96
CA ASP A 41 21.94 43.48 -63.30
C ASP A 41 21.33 42.27 -62.58
N ARG A 42 20.06 42.40 -62.16
CA ARG A 42 19.32 41.30 -61.51
C ARG A 42 18.83 40.32 -62.56
N ARG A 43 19.54 39.19 -62.70
CA ARG A 43 19.22 38.08 -63.61
C ARG A 43 17.86 37.40 -63.34
N ASP A 44 17.25 37.68 -62.18
CA ASP A 44 15.98 37.08 -61.75
C ASP A 44 14.77 38.02 -61.87
N ALA A 45 14.85 39.06 -62.72
CA ALA A 45 13.75 40.00 -62.94
C ALA A 45 12.45 39.26 -63.31
N GLN A 46 11.38 39.48 -62.53
CA GLN A 46 10.09 38.84 -62.73
C GLN A 46 9.08 39.79 -63.36
N PRO A 47 8.14 39.29 -64.15
CA PRO A 47 6.98 40.07 -64.59
C PRO A 47 6.19 40.60 -63.40
N ALA A 48 5.77 41.86 -63.47
CA ALA A 48 4.95 42.49 -62.43
C ALA A 48 3.62 41.72 -62.19
N SER A 49 3.06 41.12 -63.24
CA SER A 49 1.83 40.31 -63.17
C SER A 49 1.95 39.10 -62.24
N GLY A 50 3.15 38.52 -62.12
CA GLY A 50 3.41 37.37 -61.25
C GLY A 50 3.83 37.75 -59.82
N PHE A 51 4.00 39.05 -59.54
CA PHE A 51 4.55 39.50 -58.26
C PHE A 51 3.67 39.12 -57.07
N ALA A 52 2.35 39.36 -57.16
CA ALA A 52 1.43 39.07 -56.07
C ALA A 52 1.42 37.57 -55.70
N LEU A 53 1.33 36.69 -56.70
CA LEU A 53 1.38 35.25 -56.51
C LEU A 53 2.71 34.79 -55.90
N ARG A 54 3.83 35.35 -56.38
CA ARG A 54 5.15 34.99 -55.85
C ARG A 54 5.35 35.51 -54.43
N ALA A 55 4.87 36.72 -54.12
CA ALA A 55 4.90 37.28 -52.78
C ALA A 55 4.08 36.43 -51.81
N GLU A 56 2.91 35.95 -52.22
CA GLU A 56 2.09 35.01 -51.46
C GLU A 56 2.82 33.68 -51.23
N GLN A 57 3.47 33.12 -52.25
CA GLN A 57 4.28 31.91 -52.10
C GLN A 57 5.46 32.10 -51.15
N ILE A 58 6.20 33.21 -51.27
CA ILE A 58 7.30 33.56 -50.35
C ILE A 58 6.76 33.69 -48.92
N TRP A 59 5.63 34.37 -48.75
CA TRP A 59 5.00 34.54 -47.44
C TRP A 59 4.55 33.21 -46.84
N LYS A 60 3.97 32.32 -47.65
CA LYS A 60 3.61 30.96 -47.26
C LYS A 60 4.85 30.18 -46.80
N THR A 61 5.94 30.21 -47.58
CA THR A 61 7.21 29.57 -47.19
C THR A 61 7.75 30.13 -45.88
N ILE A 62 7.71 31.45 -45.67
CA ILE A 62 8.15 32.07 -44.41
C ILE A 62 7.29 31.58 -43.25
N LYS A 63 5.96 31.54 -43.42
CA LYS A 63 5.01 31.16 -42.36
C LYS A 63 5.07 29.67 -42.01
N GLU A 64 5.35 28.81 -42.98
CA GLU A 64 5.44 27.35 -42.80
C GLU A 64 6.84 26.90 -42.37
N ASN A 65 7.82 27.81 -42.31
CA ASN A 65 9.18 27.48 -41.94
C ASN A 65 9.32 27.28 -40.42
N LYS A 66 9.44 26.01 -40.01
CA LYS A 66 9.64 25.60 -38.61
C LYS A 66 10.93 26.16 -37.99
N ASP A 67 11.94 26.49 -38.80
CA ASP A 67 13.20 27.08 -38.30
C ASP A 67 13.02 28.54 -37.86
N LEU A 68 11.92 29.19 -38.26
CA LEU A 68 11.55 30.55 -37.83
C LEU A 68 10.63 30.56 -36.60
N ASP A 69 10.26 29.40 -36.05
CA ASP A 69 9.47 29.30 -34.80
C ASP A 69 10.34 29.61 -33.57
N LEU A 70 10.66 30.88 -33.37
CA LEU A 70 11.41 31.40 -32.22
C LEU A 70 10.81 30.99 -30.84
N PRO A 71 9.47 30.92 -30.65
CA PRO A 71 8.89 30.38 -29.42
C PRO A 71 9.24 28.92 -29.16
N ALA A 72 9.50 28.13 -30.21
CA ALA A 72 9.94 26.74 -30.08
C ALA A 72 11.37 26.66 -29.52
N MET A 73 12.25 27.60 -29.88
CA MET A 73 13.60 27.68 -29.31
C MET A 73 13.58 28.04 -27.83
N GLU A 74 12.74 28.99 -27.41
CA GLU A 74 12.56 29.32 -25.98
C GLU A 74 12.06 28.10 -25.18
N VAL A 75 11.03 27.41 -25.68
CA VAL A 75 10.51 26.18 -25.07
C VAL A 75 11.59 25.10 -25.01
N MET A 76 12.38 24.92 -26.07
CA MET A 76 13.46 23.93 -26.12
C MET A 76 14.53 24.22 -25.07
N VAL A 77 15.00 25.47 -24.97
CA VAL A 77 16.00 25.88 -23.97
C VAL A 77 15.44 25.72 -22.55
N ALA A 78 14.20 26.14 -22.31
CA ALA A 78 13.53 25.94 -21.03
C ALA A 78 13.43 24.45 -20.68
N THR A 79 13.08 23.60 -21.63
CA THR A 79 12.93 22.15 -21.42
C THR A 79 14.25 21.53 -21.02
N PHE A 80 15.31 21.82 -21.78
CA PHE A 80 16.65 21.34 -21.49
C PHE A 80 17.15 21.80 -20.11
N ARG A 81 16.92 23.08 -19.76
CA ARG A 81 17.37 23.63 -18.47
C ARG A 81 16.58 23.09 -17.28
N CYS A 82 15.25 23.05 -17.36
CA CYS A 82 14.42 22.46 -16.31
C CYS A 82 14.78 20.98 -16.09
N ASP A 83 15.09 20.24 -17.17
CA ASP A 83 15.54 18.84 -17.07
C ASP A 83 16.87 18.68 -16.32
N GLN A 84 17.87 19.53 -16.62
CA GLN A 84 19.14 19.54 -15.89
C GLN A 84 18.94 19.86 -14.41
N ILE A 85 18.18 20.90 -14.10
CA ILE A 85 17.88 21.32 -12.71
C ILE A 85 17.17 20.18 -11.96
N ALA A 86 16.20 19.52 -12.58
CA ALA A 86 15.50 18.39 -11.98
C ALA A 86 16.46 17.24 -11.65
N LYS A 87 17.31 16.82 -12.59
CA LYS A 87 18.30 15.76 -12.40
C LYS A 87 19.30 16.08 -11.29
N GLU A 88 19.81 17.31 -11.26
CA GLU A 88 20.71 17.76 -10.21
C GLU A 88 20.02 17.80 -8.84
N THR A 89 18.76 18.23 -8.80
CA THR A 89 17.95 18.27 -7.57
C THR A 89 17.69 16.84 -7.04
N LEU A 90 17.41 15.88 -7.93
CA LEU A 90 17.23 14.47 -7.55
C LEU A 90 18.53 13.82 -7.07
N SER A 91 19.67 14.16 -7.70
CA SER A 91 20.99 13.72 -7.23
C SER A 91 21.31 14.27 -5.84
N ARG A 92 20.97 15.54 -5.59
CA ARG A 92 21.07 16.18 -4.27
C ARG A 92 20.19 15.49 -3.23
N LEU A 93 18.94 15.15 -3.57
CA LEU A 93 18.05 14.37 -2.71
C LEU A 93 18.69 13.03 -2.32
N SER A 94 19.26 12.31 -3.29
CA SER A 94 19.88 10.99 -3.08
C SER A 94 21.05 11.04 -2.08
N SER A 95 21.73 12.19 -1.99
CA SER A 95 22.87 12.43 -1.08
C SER A 95 22.49 13.27 0.14
N ASP A 96 21.21 13.62 0.33
CA ASP A 96 20.79 14.52 1.39
C ASP A 96 20.91 13.84 2.77
N LYS A 97 21.54 14.53 3.71
CA LYS A 97 21.80 13.99 5.06
C LYS A 97 20.52 13.67 5.83
N THR A 98 19.46 14.46 5.65
CA THR A 98 18.18 14.23 6.33
C THR A 98 17.47 13.00 5.76
N TRP A 99 17.55 12.79 4.44
CA TRP A 99 17.09 11.58 3.79
C TRP A 99 17.87 10.33 4.26
N LEU A 100 19.20 10.40 4.24
CA LEU A 100 20.04 9.27 4.66
C LEU A 100 19.81 8.89 6.12
N ALA A 101 19.67 9.87 7.01
CA ALA A 101 19.33 9.64 8.41
C ALA A 101 17.96 8.95 8.57
N LEU A 102 16.93 9.44 7.87
CA LEU A 102 15.61 8.81 7.89
C LEU A 102 15.66 7.36 7.40
N ARG A 103 16.39 7.10 6.31
CA ARG A 103 16.59 5.75 5.78
C ARG A 103 17.24 4.83 6.82
N GLN A 104 18.24 5.33 7.54
CA GLN A 104 18.89 4.58 8.61
C GLN A 104 17.95 4.32 9.80
N ASP A 105 17.18 5.32 10.22
CA ASP A 105 16.20 5.19 11.30
C ASP A 105 15.11 4.16 10.97
N VAL A 106 14.66 4.10 9.72
CA VAL A 106 13.72 3.08 9.24
C VAL A 106 14.32 1.69 9.38
N GLN A 107 15.57 1.49 8.93
CA GLN A 107 16.26 0.19 9.06
C GLN A 107 16.46 -0.21 10.53
N ALA A 108 16.76 0.76 11.39
CA ALA A 108 16.87 0.55 12.82
C ALA A 108 15.52 0.36 13.54
N ARG A 109 14.39 0.44 12.82
CA ARG A 109 13.02 0.40 13.35
C ARG A 109 12.72 1.51 14.37
N LYS A 110 13.38 2.66 14.21
CA LYS A 110 13.35 3.83 15.11
C LYS A 110 13.00 5.11 14.36
N ALA A 111 12.04 5.05 13.43
CA ALA A 111 11.59 6.23 12.68
C ALA A 111 10.21 6.70 13.14
N PRO A 112 10.11 7.47 14.25
CA PRO A 112 8.87 8.13 14.63
C PRO A 112 8.58 9.29 13.66
N LYS A 113 7.30 9.58 13.41
CA LYS A 113 6.86 10.71 12.57
C LYS A 113 7.36 10.59 11.12
N PHE A 114 7.26 9.38 10.58
CA PHE A 114 7.78 9.04 9.25
C PHE A 114 7.16 9.92 8.16
N LYS A 115 5.82 10.05 8.15
CA LYS A 115 5.09 10.90 7.21
C LYS A 115 5.55 12.34 7.22
N LYS A 116 5.76 12.93 8.41
CA LYS A 116 6.21 14.32 8.53
C LYS A 116 7.61 14.50 7.93
N SER A 117 8.50 13.53 8.17
CA SER A 117 9.88 13.57 7.69
C SER A 117 9.93 13.47 6.16
N ILE A 118 9.21 12.50 5.57
CA ILE A 118 9.09 12.37 4.12
C ILE A 118 8.50 13.62 3.47
N LYS A 119 7.40 14.14 4.03
CA LYS A 119 6.76 15.37 3.52
C LYS A 119 7.74 16.55 3.54
N SER A 120 8.49 16.72 4.62
CA SER A 120 9.50 17.78 4.73
C SER A 120 10.64 17.62 3.72
N ILE A 121 11.09 16.40 3.46
CA ILE A 121 12.14 16.12 2.46
C ILE A 121 11.62 16.43 1.05
N LEU A 122 10.41 16.02 0.74
CA LEU A 122 9.77 16.28 -0.56
C LEU A 122 9.55 17.77 -0.78
N GLU A 123 8.98 18.48 0.20
CA GLU A 123 8.78 19.94 0.16
C GLU A 123 10.09 20.69 -0.03
N LYS A 124 11.16 20.28 0.67
CA LYS A 124 12.50 20.86 0.51
C LYS A 124 13.03 20.65 -0.91
N THR A 125 12.88 19.43 -1.45
CA THR A 125 13.35 19.06 -2.79
C THR A 125 12.64 19.87 -3.86
N LEU A 126 11.30 19.92 -3.81
CA LEU A 126 10.50 20.67 -4.77
C LEU A 126 10.74 22.18 -4.66
N SER A 127 10.89 22.71 -3.44
CA SER A 127 11.21 24.13 -3.24
C SER A 127 12.58 24.52 -3.82
N GLN A 128 13.55 23.61 -3.81
CA GLN A 128 14.86 23.85 -4.41
C GLN A 128 14.77 23.94 -5.94
N TYR A 129 14.03 23.03 -6.56
CA TYR A 129 13.73 23.09 -7.98
C TYR A 129 12.96 24.38 -8.35
N ASP A 130 11.92 24.73 -7.58
CA ASP A 130 11.08 25.90 -7.85
C ASP A 130 11.89 27.20 -7.85
N LYS A 131 12.91 27.31 -6.99
CA LYS A 131 13.83 28.48 -6.93
C LYS A 131 14.75 28.55 -8.14
N GLU A 132 15.30 27.42 -8.58
CA GLU A 132 16.24 27.38 -9.69
C GLU A 132 15.54 27.50 -11.06
N ALA A 133 14.29 27.02 -11.15
CA ALA A 133 13.53 27.00 -12.40
C ALA A 133 12.61 28.23 -12.60
N ILE A 134 12.58 29.19 -11.65
CA ILE A 134 11.62 30.31 -11.64
C ILE A 134 11.66 31.18 -12.91
N HIS A 135 12.82 31.27 -13.57
CA HIS A 135 13.03 32.13 -14.74
C HIS A 135 12.63 31.50 -16.07
N PHE A 136 12.27 30.22 -16.08
CA PHE A 136 11.87 29.51 -17.30
C PHE A 136 10.35 29.53 -17.49
N LYS A 137 9.93 29.23 -18.72
CA LYS A 137 8.53 29.17 -19.12
C LYS A 137 7.72 28.28 -18.17
N GLU A 138 6.65 28.85 -17.62
CA GLU A 138 5.79 28.24 -16.60
C GLU A 138 5.30 26.84 -16.97
N SER A 139 4.75 26.66 -18.19
CA SER A 139 4.26 25.35 -18.63
C SER A 139 5.33 24.26 -18.58
N VAL A 140 6.55 24.59 -19.00
CA VAL A 140 7.68 23.65 -19.02
C VAL A 140 8.16 23.34 -17.61
N ARG A 141 8.28 24.38 -16.77
CA ARG A 141 8.69 24.23 -15.37
C ARG A 141 7.71 23.35 -14.62
N ASP A 142 6.40 23.60 -14.76
CA ASP A 142 5.36 22.93 -13.99
C ASP A 142 5.18 21.47 -14.41
N ASP A 143 5.32 21.16 -15.71
CA ASP A 143 5.32 19.78 -16.19
C ASP A 143 6.54 19.00 -15.67
N LYS A 144 7.74 19.59 -15.78
CA LYS A 144 8.96 18.98 -15.26
C LYS A 144 8.96 18.89 -13.73
N ARG A 145 8.26 19.79 -13.02
CA ARG A 145 8.06 19.71 -11.56
C ARG A 145 7.27 18.47 -11.15
N LYS A 146 6.21 18.12 -11.89
CA LYS A 146 5.40 16.91 -11.64
C LYS A 146 6.18 15.63 -11.90
N GLU A 147 7.00 15.62 -12.95
CA GLU A 147 7.92 14.52 -13.26
C GLU A 147 8.95 14.34 -12.12
N LEU A 148 9.59 15.43 -11.67
CA LEU A 148 10.50 15.42 -10.54
C LEU A 148 9.82 14.92 -9.25
N GLU A 149 8.58 15.31 -8.97
CA GLU A 149 7.83 14.82 -7.81
C GLU A 149 7.65 13.30 -7.87
N THR A 150 7.36 12.76 -9.06
CA THR A 150 7.20 11.32 -9.29
C THR A 150 8.52 10.58 -9.09
N GLU A 151 9.62 11.07 -9.67
CA GLU A 151 10.96 10.49 -9.50
C GLU A 151 11.45 10.56 -8.04
N ALA A 152 11.20 11.68 -7.35
CA ALA A 152 11.53 11.82 -5.94
C ALA A 152 10.76 10.81 -5.08
N LEU A 153 9.47 10.58 -5.35
CA LEU A 153 8.69 9.55 -4.68
C LEU A 153 9.27 8.15 -4.93
N GLN A 154 9.73 7.84 -6.14
CA GLN A 154 10.39 6.55 -6.43
C GLN A 154 11.67 6.36 -5.59
N VAL A 155 12.49 7.40 -5.43
CA VAL A 155 13.68 7.37 -4.55
C VAL A 155 13.31 7.10 -3.10
N LEU A 156 12.20 7.66 -2.63
CA LEU A 156 11.74 7.56 -1.24
C LEU A 156 10.98 6.25 -0.95
N TYR A 157 10.41 5.60 -1.96
CA TYR A 157 9.55 4.42 -1.85
C TYR A 157 10.18 3.23 -1.10
N PRO A 158 11.46 2.86 -1.29
CA PRO A 158 12.06 1.75 -0.55
C PRO A 158 12.02 1.91 0.97
N ALA A 159 12.09 3.15 1.49
CA ALA A 159 11.95 3.41 2.92
C ALA A 159 10.50 3.21 3.39
N TYR A 160 9.52 3.63 2.57
CA TYR A 160 8.10 3.38 2.83
C TYR A 160 7.79 1.88 2.90
N ALA A 161 8.23 1.11 1.90
CA ALA A 161 8.04 -0.34 1.85
C ALA A 161 8.68 -1.04 3.07
N ALA A 162 9.90 -0.63 3.45
CA ALA A 162 10.57 -1.15 4.63
C ALA A 162 9.80 -0.84 5.93
N MET A 163 9.26 0.37 6.07
CA MET A 163 8.44 0.76 7.22
C MET A 163 7.17 -0.09 7.32
N LEU A 164 6.42 -0.26 6.23
CA LEU A 164 5.23 -1.10 6.20
C LEU A 164 5.53 -2.54 6.60
N ARG A 165 6.63 -3.10 6.07
CA ARG A 165 7.09 -4.44 6.43
C ARG A 165 7.38 -4.55 7.93
N HIS A 166 8.01 -3.54 8.53
CA HIS A 166 8.27 -3.52 9.97
C HIS A 166 7.00 -3.42 10.82
N LEU A 167 6.03 -2.59 10.41
CA LEU A 167 4.73 -2.50 11.08
C LEU A 167 3.99 -3.84 11.03
N ARG A 168 3.95 -4.48 9.86
CA ARG A 168 3.34 -5.79 9.66
C ARG A 168 3.97 -6.85 10.55
N SER A 169 5.31 -6.97 10.54
CA SER A 169 6.02 -7.91 11.41
C SER A 169 5.74 -7.64 12.89
N ARG A 170 5.68 -6.37 13.32
CA ARG A 170 5.39 -6.01 14.72
C ARG A 170 3.96 -6.37 15.14
N ALA A 171 2.98 -6.18 14.27
CA ALA A 171 1.60 -6.56 14.52
C ALA A 171 1.44 -8.08 14.58
N LEU A 172 2.09 -8.80 13.66
CA LEU A 172 2.08 -10.26 13.60
C LEU A 172 2.75 -10.89 14.84
N GLU A 173 3.91 -10.39 15.26
CA GLU A 173 4.59 -10.85 16.48
C GLU A 173 3.75 -10.58 17.74
N PHE A 174 3.05 -9.44 17.78
CA PHE A 174 2.12 -9.12 18.86
C PHE A 174 0.95 -10.12 18.91
N PHE A 175 0.35 -10.43 17.75
CA PHE A 175 -0.69 -11.45 17.62
C PHE A 175 -0.19 -12.81 18.12
N LYS A 176 0.94 -13.29 17.58
CA LYS A 176 1.53 -14.61 17.91
C LYS A 176 1.84 -14.75 19.39
N THR A 177 2.47 -13.73 19.99
CA THR A 177 2.78 -13.72 21.42
C THR A 177 1.52 -13.78 22.29
N ARG A 178 0.46 -13.06 21.91
CA ARG A 178 -0.81 -13.09 22.64
C ARG A 178 -1.56 -14.41 22.43
N LEU A 179 -1.55 -14.94 21.21
CA LEU A 179 -2.17 -16.20 20.85
C LEU A 179 -1.60 -17.34 21.69
N ILE A 180 -0.27 -17.47 21.78
CA ILE A 180 0.38 -18.50 22.60
C ILE A 180 -0.03 -18.37 24.08
N LYS A 181 -0.05 -17.14 24.62
CA LYS A 181 -0.48 -16.89 26.01
C LYS A 181 -1.95 -17.28 26.24
N LYS A 182 -2.82 -17.04 25.26
CA LYS A 182 -4.24 -17.40 25.32
C LYS A 182 -4.44 -18.90 25.22
N VAL A 183 -3.78 -19.57 24.26
CA VAL A 183 -3.79 -21.04 24.10
C VAL A 183 -3.38 -21.73 25.40
N LYS A 184 -2.26 -21.33 26.03
CA LYS A 184 -1.79 -21.93 27.29
C LYS A 184 -2.79 -21.80 28.45
N ARG A 185 -3.67 -20.79 28.41
CA ARG A 185 -4.68 -20.52 29.45
C ARG A 185 -6.09 -20.92 29.03
N ALA A 186 -6.26 -21.41 27.81
CA ALA A 186 -7.57 -21.61 27.21
C ALA A 186 -8.29 -22.80 27.86
N THR A 187 -9.59 -22.62 28.00
CA THR A 187 -10.55 -23.72 28.14
C THR A 187 -11.29 -23.83 26.80
N ARG A 188 -11.89 -24.99 26.47
CA ARG A 188 -12.65 -25.15 25.21
C ARG A 188 -13.70 -24.04 25.03
N VAL A 189 -14.38 -23.67 26.11
CA VAL A 189 -15.35 -22.56 26.11
C VAL A 189 -14.62 -21.22 26.07
N GLY A 190 -14.96 -20.37 25.09
CA GLY A 190 -14.43 -19.02 24.95
C GLY A 190 -13.04 -18.92 24.29
N PHE A 191 -12.48 -20.03 23.82
CA PHE A 191 -11.21 -20.04 23.07
C PHE A 191 -11.32 -19.27 21.76
N GLU A 192 -12.38 -19.51 20.99
CA GLU A 192 -12.60 -18.86 19.70
C GLU A 192 -12.78 -17.36 19.85
N ALA A 193 -13.69 -16.92 20.73
CA ALA A 193 -13.87 -15.51 21.07
C ALA A 193 -12.56 -14.84 21.56
N SER A 194 -11.72 -15.58 22.29
CA SER A 194 -10.41 -15.08 22.74
C SER A 194 -9.42 -14.89 21.58
N ILE A 195 -9.46 -15.76 20.57
CA ILE A 195 -8.65 -15.61 19.36
C ILE A 195 -9.15 -14.42 18.56
N GLU A 196 -10.47 -14.32 18.31
CA GLU A 196 -11.03 -13.20 17.54
C GLU A 196 -10.72 -11.85 18.19
N SER A 197 -10.86 -11.76 19.52
CA SER A 197 -10.42 -10.56 20.25
C SER A 197 -8.93 -10.26 20.06
N THR A 198 -8.08 -11.29 19.96
CA THR A 198 -6.64 -11.11 19.73
C THR A 198 -6.33 -10.66 18.30
N VAL A 199 -7.08 -11.17 17.31
CA VAL A 199 -7.05 -10.71 15.91
C VAL A 199 -7.40 -9.23 15.85
N GLN A 200 -8.54 -8.84 16.43
CA GLN A 200 -9.00 -7.45 16.42
C GLN A 200 -7.95 -6.50 17.02
N HIS A 201 -7.40 -6.83 18.18
CA HIS A 201 -6.34 -6.01 18.80
C HIS A 201 -5.08 -5.89 17.95
N ALA A 202 -4.72 -6.93 17.18
CA ALA A 202 -3.56 -6.87 16.30
C ALA A 202 -3.83 -5.97 15.08
N MET A 203 -5.03 -6.06 14.50
CA MET A 203 -5.47 -5.21 13.39
C MET A 203 -5.58 -3.75 13.81
N ASP A 204 -6.21 -3.46 14.96
CA ASP A 204 -6.33 -2.10 15.50
C ASP A 204 -4.96 -1.47 15.78
N LYS A 205 -4.02 -2.28 16.28
CA LYS A 205 -2.65 -1.83 16.53
C LYS A 205 -1.94 -1.48 15.23
N PHE A 206 -2.05 -2.33 14.21
CA PHE A 206 -1.48 -2.05 12.89
C PHE A 206 -2.09 -0.78 12.30
N GLU A 207 -3.40 -0.62 12.36
CA GLU A 207 -4.10 0.54 11.81
C GLU A 207 -3.72 1.84 12.52
N LYS A 208 -3.58 1.81 13.85
CA LYS A 208 -3.13 2.97 14.61
C LYS A 208 -1.70 3.38 14.22
N GLU A 209 -0.82 2.42 14.02
CA GLU A 209 0.59 2.67 13.67
C GLU A 209 0.78 3.04 12.19
N SER A 210 -0.08 2.55 11.28
CA SER A 210 0.00 2.82 9.84
C SER A 210 -0.49 4.22 9.46
N ARG A 211 -1.31 4.87 10.29
CA ARG A 211 -1.76 6.27 10.08
C ARG A 211 -0.61 7.27 9.92
N ASP A 212 0.51 7.03 10.60
CA ASP A 212 1.72 7.87 10.50
C ASP A 212 2.57 7.56 9.24
N VAL A 213 2.19 6.55 8.46
CA VAL A 213 2.93 6.09 7.27
C VAL A 213 2.18 6.40 5.99
N SER A 214 0.85 6.48 6.01
CA SER A 214 0.02 6.89 4.87
C SER A 214 0.25 8.36 4.47
N ILE A 215 1.02 8.59 3.41
CA ILE A 215 1.46 9.93 2.98
C ILE A 215 0.53 10.52 1.90
N SER A 216 -0.01 9.71 0.99
CA SER A 216 -0.91 10.15 -0.10
C SER A 216 -1.91 9.04 -0.48
N LYS A 217 -2.82 9.29 -1.44
CA LYS A 217 -3.66 8.25 -2.05
C LYS A 217 -2.85 7.14 -2.74
N VAL A 218 -1.61 7.44 -3.15
CA VAL A 218 -0.72 6.50 -3.85
C VAL A 218 -0.02 5.57 -2.85
N TRP A 219 0.25 6.06 -1.63
CA TRP A 219 0.93 5.31 -0.58
C TRP A 219 -0.04 5.00 0.55
N ASP A 220 -0.86 3.99 0.31
CA ASP A 220 -1.77 3.44 1.31
C ASP A 220 -1.21 2.13 1.92
N ALA A 221 -1.72 1.81 3.11
CA ALA A 221 -1.33 0.59 3.82
C ALA A 221 -2.34 -0.55 3.60
N SER A 222 -3.22 -0.45 2.60
CA SER A 222 -4.34 -1.36 2.36
C SER A 222 -3.85 -2.77 2.02
N ALA A 223 -3.00 -2.90 1.00
CA ALA A 223 -2.38 -4.16 0.63
C ALA A 223 -1.57 -4.78 1.78
N ALA A 224 -0.88 -3.96 2.57
CA ALA A 224 -0.16 -4.45 3.75
C ALA A 224 -1.11 -4.93 4.87
N LYS A 225 -2.29 -4.31 5.03
CA LYS A 225 -3.35 -4.71 5.96
C LYS A 225 -3.98 -6.04 5.54
N GLU A 226 -4.27 -6.21 4.25
CA GLU A 226 -4.82 -7.45 3.69
C GLU A 226 -3.84 -8.62 3.83
N ASN A 227 -2.57 -8.39 3.48
CA ASN A 227 -1.51 -9.39 3.66
C ASN A 227 -1.35 -9.77 5.14
N LEU A 228 -1.41 -8.80 6.07
CA LEU A 228 -1.40 -9.08 7.50
C LEU A 228 -2.60 -9.94 7.92
N PHE A 229 -3.80 -9.59 7.44
CA PHE A 229 -5.02 -10.31 7.77
C PHE A 229 -4.98 -11.76 7.30
N SER A 230 -4.56 -11.99 6.05
CA SER A 230 -4.38 -13.34 5.50
C SER A 230 -3.38 -14.18 6.31
N GLU A 231 -2.25 -13.61 6.72
CA GLU A 231 -1.26 -14.29 7.59
C GLU A 231 -1.80 -14.58 9.00
N ILE A 232 -2.61 -13.67 9.55
CA ILE A 232 -3.27 -13.88 10.84
C ILE A 232 -4.29 -15.00 10.73
N GLU A 233 -5.13 -15.03 9.69
CA GLU A 233 -6.15 -16.06 9.49
C GLU A 233 -5.53 -17.45 9.28
N THR A 234 -4.48 -17.56 8.48
CA THR A 234 -3.72 -18.82 8.33
C THR A 234 -3.10 -19.27 9.65
N THR A 235 -2.51 -18.36 10.42
CA THR A 235 -1.94 -18.68 11.75
C THR A 235 -3.04 -19.08 12.74
N LYS A 236 -4.18 -18.41 12.72
CA LYS A 236 -5.38 -18.70 13.53
C LYS A 236 -5.92 -20.08 13.22
N TYR A 237 -6.09 -20.44 11.94
CA TYR A 237 -6.54 -21.77 11.53
C TYR A 237 -5.59 -22.85 12.06
N ARG A 238 -4.27 -22.72 11.81
CA ARG A 238 -3.26 -23.67 12.30
C ARG A 238 -3.31 -23.82 13.82
N ALA A 239 -3.44 -22.72 14.56
CA ALA A 239 -3.52 -22.74 16.01
C ALA A 239 -4.83 -23.38 16.52
N LYS A 240 -5.97 -23.14 15.86
CA LYS A 240 -7.26 -23.77 16.20
C LYS A 240 -7.18 -25.28 16.01
N THR A 241 -6.71 -25.76 14.86
CA THR A 241 -6.58 -27.19 14.56
C THR A 241 -5.72 -27.90 15.60
N LYS A 242 -4.51 -27.37 15.86
CA LYS A 242 -3.61 -27.95 16.87
C LYS A 242 -4.19 -27.91 18.28
N PHE A 243 -4.92 -26.85 18.63
CA PHE A 243 -5.55 -26.75 19.94
C PHE A 243 -6.58 -27.85 20.15
N TYR A 244 -7.48 -28.06 19.18
CA TYR A 244 -8.51 -29.09 19.27
C TYR A 244 -7.93 -30.51 19.25
N GLU A 245 -6.90 -30.76 18.44
CA GLU A 245 -6.18 -32.03 18.43
C GLU A 245 -5.62 -32.37 19.82
N VAL A 246 -4.81 -31.48 20.39
CA VAL A 246 -4.22 -31.67 21.72
C VAL A 246 -5.30 -31.77 22.80
N TYR A 247 -6.32 -30.92 22.75
CA TYR A 247 -7.42 -30.93 23.70
C TYR A 247 -8.15 -32.29 23.71
N ASN A 248 -8.44 -32.84 22.53
CA ASN A 248 -9.10 -34.14 22.39
C ASN A 248 -8.22 -35.28 22.90
N THR A 249 -6.91 -35.27 22.60
CA THR A 249 -5.96 -36.25 23.14
C THR A 249 -5.91 -36.20 24.67
N MET A 250 -5.89 -35.00 25.25
CA MET A 250 -5.87 -34.81 26.70
C MET A 250 -7.19 -35.20 27.35
N LYS A 251 -8.33 -34.90 26.73
CA LYS A 251 -9.67 -35.36 27.18
C LYS A 251 -9.70 -36.89 27.22
N ALA A 252 -9.27 -37.57 26.16
CA ALA A 252 -9.22 -39.03 26.10
C ALA A 252 -8.28 -39.63 27.17
N LYS A 253 -7.13 -39.00 27.45
CA LYS A 253 -6.20 -39.44 28.51
C LYS A 253 -6.80 -39.23 29.91
N ALA A 254 -7.44 -38.09 30.16
CA ALA A 254 -8.07 -37.78 31.43
C ALA A 254 -9.24 -38.75 31.73
N VAL A 255 -10.10 -39.03 30.75
CA VAL A 255 -11.20 -40.00 30.88
C VAL A 255 -10.67 -41.40 31.18
N ARG A 256 -9.63 -41.86 30.47
CA ARG A 256 -8.99 -43.16 30.76
C ARG A 256 -8.41 -43.22 32.17
N SER A 257 -7.69 -42.18 32.61
CA SER A 257 -7.13 -42.13 33.97
C SER A 257 -8.20 -42.13 35.06
N LEU A 258 -9.34 -41.48 34.79
CA LEU A 258 -10.48 -41.46 35.69
C LEU A 258 -11.13 -42.85 35.73
N ALA A 259 -11.35 -43.51 34.60
CA ALA A 259 -11.90 -44.87 34.54
C ALA A 259 -11.01 -45.88 35.29
N GLN A 260 -9.68 -45.78 35.13
CA GLN A 260 -8.72 -46.64 35.84
C GLN A 260 -8.66 -46.35 37.34
N GLY A 261 -8.75 -45.08 37.75
CA GLY A 261 -8.81 -44.70 39.18
C GLY A 261 -10.14 -45.05 39.85
N ILE A 262 -11.24 -44.97 39.09
CA ILE A 262 -12.59 -45.38 39.50
C ILE A 262 -12.66 -46.91 39.65
N GLY A 263 -11.96 -47.67 38.81
CA GLY A 263 -11.78 -49.13 39.00
C GLY A 263 -11.21 -49.53 40.37
N GLY A 264 -10.60 -48.59 41.12
CA GLY A 264 -10.18 -48.78 42.51
C GLY A 264 -11.13 -48.23 43.59
N MET A 265 -12.12 -47.38 43.23
CA MET A 265 -13.03 -46.74 44.20
C MET A 265 -14.52 -47.09 44.03
N THR A 266 -14.98 -47.50 42.84
CA THR A 266 -16.38 -47.95 42.65
C THR A 266 -16.55 -49.46 42.74
N ALA A 267 -15.47 -50.24 42.74
CA ALA A 267 -15.52 -51.61 43.27
C ALA A 267 -15.91 -51.63 44.76
N ALA A 268 -15.72 -50.53 45.49
CA ALA A 268 -16.10 -50.42 46.91
C ALA A 268 -17.42 -49.65 47.17
N GLY A 269 -17.91 -48.82 46.24
CA GLY A 269 -19.06 -47.94 46.47
C GLY A 269 -20.26 -48.09 45.52
N VAL A 270 -20.09 -48.65 44.33
CA VAL A 270 -21.22 -48.87 43.39
C VAL A 270 -21.80 -50.28 43.56
N ALA A 271 -20.99 -51.25 44.00
CA ALA A 271 -21.48 -52.55 44.45
C ALA A 271 -22.40 -52.47 45.70
N THR A 272 -22.42 -51.34 46.40
CA THR A 272 -23.32 -51.10 47.55
C THR A 272 -24.66 -50.45 47.16
N ALA A 273 -24.79 -49.83 45.99
CA ALA A 273 -26.03 -49.17 45.57
C ALA A 273 -26.94 -50.06 44.70
N THR A 274 -26.41 -51.11 44.08
CA THR A 274 -27.23 -52.13 43.41
C THR A 274 -27.79 -53.20 44.34
N PHE A 275 -27.59 -53.07 45.67
CA PHE A 275 -28.20 -53.96 46.67
C PHE A 275 -29.34 -53.32 47.48
N MET A 276 -29.58 -52.00 47.37
CA MET A 276 -30.74 -51.35 47.97
C MET A 276 -31.28 -50.27 47.03
N GLY A 277 -32.45 -50.54 46.47
CA GLY A 277 -33.14 -49.66 45.52
C GLY A 277 -33.53 -48.33 46.17
N ASP A 278 -32.78 -47.30 45.84
CA ASP A 278 -33.21 -45.90 45.68
C ASP A 278 -31.97 -45.09 45.30
N GLY A 279 -31.57 -45.20 44.03
CA GLY A 279 -30.51 -44.39 43.47
C GLY A 279 -30.98 -42.96 43.31
N ASP A 280 -30.70 -42.12 44.31
CA ASP A 280 -30.99 -40.69 44.27
C ASP A 280 -30.34 -40.05 43.03
N ALA A 281 -31.16 -39.73 42.03
CA ALA A 281 -30.74 -39.14 40.76
C ALA A 281 -29.94 -37.83 40.96
N ILE A 282 -30.19 -37.14 42.08
CA ILE A 282 -29.47 -35.94 42.50
C ILE A 282 -28.02 -36.28 42.86
N ALA A 283 -27.79 -37.39 43.57
CA ALA A 283 -26.45 -37.86 43.95
C ALA A 283 -25.64 -38.29 42.72
N ALA A 284 -26.26 -38.98 41.76
CA ALA A 284 -25.63 -39.34 40.48
C ALA A 284 -25.26 -38.10 39.65
N LYS A 285 -26.16 -37.10 39.54
CA LYS A 285 -25.91 -35.82 38.85
C LYS A 285 -24.76 -35.05 39.52
N LYS A 286 -24.69 -35.04 40.85
CA LYS A 286 -23.63 -34.38 41.63
C LYS A 286 -22.27 -35.07 41.45
N ALA A 287 -22.24 -36.40 41.42
CA ALA A 287 -21.04 -37.20 41.14
C ALA A 287 -20.53 -36.95 39.71
N GLY A 288 -21.42 -36.93 38.71
CA GLY A 288 -21.08 -36.59 37.32
C GLY A 288 -20.50 -35.18 37.18
N CYS A 289 -21.09 -34.19 37.87
CA CYS A 289 -20.58 -32.82 37.89
C CYS A 289 -19.18 -32.72 38.54
N ALA A 290 -18.91 -33.48 39.61
CA ALA A 290 -17.62 -33.54 40.27
C ALA A 290 -16.54 -34.19 39.37
N ALA A 291 -16.87 -35.29 38.67
CA ALA A 291 -16.02 -35.93 37.70
C ALA A 291 -15.67 -35.00 36.52
N SER A 292 -16.67 -34.29 35.96
CA SER A 292 -16.47 -33.28 34.91
C SER A 292 -15.52 -32.15 35.36
N LYS A 293 -15.69 -31.64 36.59
CA LYS A 293 -14.78 -30.64 37.18
C LYS A 293 -13.36 -31.17 37.38
N LEU A 294 -13.18 -32.44 37.71
CA LEU A 294 -11.85 -33.05 37.87
C LEU A 294 -11.15 -33.22 36.52
N VAL A 295 -11.86 -33.72 35.50
CA VAL A 295 -11.36 -33.83 34.13
C VAL A 295 -10.93 -32.47 33.58
N LYS A 296 -11.75 -31.43 33.75
CA LYS A 296 -11.40 -30.04 33.37
C LYS A 296 -10.12 -29.55 34.06
N ARG A 297 -9.92 -29.88 35.35
CA ARG A 297 -8.70 -29.51 36.10
C ARG A 297 -7.46 -30.25 35.59
N ILE A 298 -7.58 -31.54 35.27
CA ILE A 298 -6.49 -32.36 34.72
C ILE A 298 -6.06 -31.83 33.34
N ILE A 299 -7.03 -31.59 32.45
CA ILE A 299 -6.77 -31.02 31.12
C ILE A 299 -6.08 -29.66 31.25
N LYS A 300 -6.58 -28.77 32.11
CA LYS A 300 -5.97 -27.44 32.34
C LYS A 300 -4.52 -27.53 32.81
N ARG A 301 -4.20 -28.45 33.74
CA ARG A 301 -2.83 -28.64 34.23
C ARG A 301 -1.90 -29.12 33.12
N HIS A 302 -2.36 -30.04 32.27
CA HIS A 302 -1.57 -30.52 31.13
C HIS A 302 -1.40 -29.46 30.04
N MET A 303 -2.43 -28.65 29.75
CA MET A 303 -2.34 -27.55 28.77
C MET A 303 -1.37 -26.44 29.22
N LEU A 304 -1.22 -26.21 30.53
CA LEU A 304 -0.27 -25.22 31.07
C LEU A 304 1.20 -25.66 30.91
N ASN A 305 1.47 -26.97 30.93
CA ASN A 305 2.81 -27.56 30.79
C ASN A 305 3.13 -27.96 29.34
N LEU A 306 2.37 -27.44 28.36
CA LEU A 306 2.51 -27.82 26.97
C LEU A 306 3.66 -27.05 26.31
N ASP A 307 4.81 -27.70 26.18
CA ASP A 307 5.97 -27.20 25.43
C ASP A 307 5.83 -27.39 23.90
N SER A 308 4.90 -28.25 23.47
CA SER A 308 4.68 -28.58 22.04
C SER A 308 4.00 -27.47 21.23
N PHE A 309 3.40 -26.47 21.88
CA PHE A 309 2.92 -25.24 21.22
C PHE A 309 4.08 -24.25 20.98
N ASN A 310 5.28 -24.77 20.71
CA ASN A 310 6.42 -23.97 20.33
C ASN A 310 6.21 -23.41 18.92
N TYR A 311 6.48 -22.12 18.78
CA TYR A 311 6.18 -21.28 17.63
C TYR A 311 6.70 -21.86 16.30
N ASN A 312 7.88 -22.50 16.32
CA ASN A 312 8.50 -23.10 15.15
C ASN A 312 7.65 -24.21 14.52
N THR A 313 6.81 -24.91 15.28
CA THR A 313 5.93 -25.95 14.72
C THR A 313 4.72 -25.35 13.98
N ILE A 314 4.34 -24.10 14.27
CA ILE A 314 3.23 -23.39 13.61
C ILE A 314 3.69 -22.78 12.27
N THR A 315 5.00 -22.61 12.12
CA THR A 315 5.66 -21.99 10.97
C THR A 315 6.62 -22.96 10.27
N ASP A 316 6.12 -23.97 9.55
CA ASP A 316 6.94 -24.58 8.50
C ASP A 316 6.87 -23.73 7.22
N SER A 317 8.04 -23.22 6.86
CA SER A 317 8.58 -22.94 5.52
C SER A 317 7.79 -22.04 4.55
N SER A 318 8.07 -20.74 4.60
CA SER A 318 8.44 -19.99 3.38
C SER A 318 9.26 -18.74 3.76
N ALA A 319 10.58 -18.89 3.72
CA ALA A 319 11.40 -17.77 3.31
C ALA A 319 10.98 -17.43 1.87
N SER A 320 10.44 -16.23 1.64
CA SER A 320 10.25 -15.74 0.27
C SER A 320 11.61 -15.69 -0.42
N PRO A 321 11.76 -16.33 -1.59
CA PRO A 321 12.84 -16.01 -2.50
C PRO A 321 12.58 -14.63 -3.10
N ASP A 322 13.67 -13.93 -3.39
CA ASP A 322 13.70 -12.66 -4.10
C ASP A 322 12.80 -12.68 -5.36
N CYS A 323 11.96 -11.66 -5.51
CA CYS A 323 11.16 -11.44 -6.72
C CYS A 323 11.93 -10.48 -7.64
N GLU A 324 12.60 -11.03 -8.65
CA GLU A 324 12.93 -10.32 -9.88
C GLU A 324 11.74 -10.35 -10.87
N ASN A 325 11.76 -9.37 -11.77
CA ASN A 325 10.74 -8.84 -12.68
C ASN A 325 9.98 -9.77 -13.66
N ALA A 326 8.93 -9.15 -14.24
CA ALA A 326 8.31 -9.32 -15.58
C ALA A 326 7.02 -10.18 -15.60
N SER A 327 5.79 -9.62 -15.68
CA SER A 327 5.10 -8.81 -16.72
C SER A 327 4.19 -9.66 -17.65
N ASP A 328 2.93 -9.20 -17.73
CA ASP A 328 1.89 -9.40 -18.77
C ASP A 328 1.34 -10.84 -18.96
N THR A 329 0.03 -11.11 -19.07
CA THR A 329 -1.06 -10.48 -19.83
C THR A 329 -2.43 -10.97 -19.30
N ALA A 330 -3.48 -10.22 -19.63
CA ALA A 330 -4.89 -10.44 -19.29
C ALA A 330 -5.61 -11.45 -20.22
N ASP A 331 -6.72 -12.04 -19.71
CA ASP A 331 -8.03 -12.32 -20.35
C ASP A 331 -8.78 -13.34 -19.47
N ASP A 332 -9.96 -13.05 -18.92
CA ASP A 332 -11.32 -12.92 -19.50
C ASP A 332 -12.16 -14.20 -19.24
N SER A 333 -13.49 -14.05 -19.17
CA SER A 333 -14.59 -14.97 -18.83
C SER A 333 -14.81 -15.23 -17.32
N GLY A 334 -16.02 -15.15 -16.76
CA GLY A 334 -17.39 -15.02 -17.28
C GLY A 334 -18.34 -15.67 -16.27
N ASP A 335 -19.60 -15.23 -16.26
CA ASP A 335 -20.82 -15.86 -15.69
C ASP A 335 -21.24 -15.56 -14.23
N ASP A 336 -22.22 -14.66 -14.14
CA ASP A 336 -23.62 -14.87 -13.70
C ASP A 336 -23.91 -15.77 -12.48
N LEU A 337 -24.65 -15.20 -11.52
CA LEU A 337 -26.04 -15.61 -11.19
C LEU A 337 -26.64 -14.67 -10.11
N ALA A 338 -27.82 -14.15 -10.41
CA ALA A 338 -28.75 -13.54 -9.47
C ALA A 338 -29.78 -14.60 -9.03
N GLU A 339 -30.26 -14.54 -7.79
CA GLU A 339 -31.69 -14.38 -7.49
C GLU A 339 -31.99 -14.38 -5.98
N ASP A 340 -32.94 -13.51 -5.67
CA ASP A 340 -33.65 -13.25 -4.43
C ASP A 340 -34.37 -14.47 -3.82
N THR A 341 -34.72 -14.38 -2.54
CA THR A 341 -36.13 -14.47 -2.09
C THR A 341 -36.28 -14.12 -0.62
N ASP A 342 -37.21 -13.20 -0.37
CA ASP A 342 -37.86 -12.89 0.90
C ASP A 342 -38.71 -14.10 1.39
N ASP A 343 -38.96 -14.23 2.70
CA ASP A 343 -40.33 -14.35 3.25
C ASP A 343 -40.38 -14.25 4.80
N ASP A 344 -41.57 -13.84 5.25
CA ASP A 344 -42.04 -13.23 6.49
C ASP A 344 -42.15 -14.10 7.77
N GLY A 345 -42.36 -13.42 8.91
CA GLY A 345 -43.57 -13.70 9.71
C GLY A 345 -43.46 -14.23 11.16
N ALA A 346 -43.52 -13.29 12.11
CA ALA A 346 -44.36 -13.23 13.33
C ALA A 346 -44.34 -14.29 14.47
N ASP A 347 -44.11 -13.72 15.68
CA ASP A 347 -44.81 -13.83 16.97
C ASP A 347 -44.69 -15.02 17.96
N ASP A 348 -44.33 -14.60 19.19
CA ASP A 348 -44.68 -15.02 20.56
C ASP A 348 -44.60 -16.50 21.01
N ASP A 349 -43.76 -16.76 22.03
CA ASP A 349 -44.25 -17.05 23.38
C ASP A 349 -43.12 -17.18 24.43
N VAL A 350 -43.40 -16.67 25.63
CA VAL A 350 -42.60 -16.80 26.85
C VAL A 350 -42.81 -18.20 27.45
N VAL A 351 -41.73 -18.97 27.67
CA VAL A 351 -41.73 -20.09 28.62
C VAL A 351 -40.39 -20.19 29.35
N ASP A 352 -40.43 -20.03 30.67
CA ASP A 352 -39.39 -20.43 31.62
C ASP A 352 -38.93 -21.89 31.38
N SER A 353 -37.63 -22.14 31.29
CA SER A 353 -37.10 -23.48 31.56
C SER A 353 -35.62 -23.47 31.96
N GLU A 354 -35.42 -23.73 33.24
CA GLU A 354 -34.46 -24.68 33.80
C GLU A 354 -33.26 -25.06 32.91
N ASN A 355 -32.11 -24.44 33.21
CA ASN A 355 -30.79 -25.09 33.38
C ASN A 355 -30.56 -26.41 32.60
N ASP A 356 -30.59 -26.33 31.27
CA ASP A 356 -30.45 -27.51 30.43
C ASP A 356 -28.98 -27.92 30.24
N MET A 357 -28.79 -29.23 30.26
CA MET A 357 -27.50 -29.91 30.23
C MET A 357 -26.99 -29.94 28.79
N THR A 358 -25.84 -29.32 28.51
CA THR A 358 -25.26 -29.33 27.14
C THR A 358 -25.04 -30.75 26.62
N ASP A 359 -25.21 -30.99 25.31
CA ASP A 359 -25.08 -32.31 24.65
C ASP A 359 -23.80 -33.10 25.02
N ASP A 360 -22.70 -32.39 25.33
CA ASP A 360 -21.46 -32.99 25.82
C ASP A 360 -21.57 -33.61 27.22
N ASP A 361 -22.38 -33.03 28.11
CA ASP A 361 -22.66 -33.56 29.44
C ASP A 361 -23.56 -34.80 29.34
N GLN A 362 -24.50 -34.85 28.39
CA GLN A 362 -25.26 -36.07 28.07
C GLN A 362 -24.36 -37.19 27.53
N TYR A 363 -23.39 -36.88 26.67
CA TYR A 363 -22.47 -37.88 26.12
C TYR A 363 -21.54 -38.47 27.19
N VAL A 364 -21.04 -37.65 28.11
CA VAL A 364 -20.20 -38.11 29.23
C VAL A 364 -21.03 -38.89 30.26
N LEU A 365 -22.27 -38.49 30.55
CA LEU A 365 -23.19 -39.24 31.40
C LEU A 365 -23.56 -40.59 30.78
N ARG A 366 -23.89 -40.63 29.47
CA ARG A 366 -24.16 -41.90 28.76
C ARG A 366 -22.96 -42.82 28.75
N PHE A 367 -21.75 -42.31 28.55
CA PHE A 367 -20.53 -43.13 28.53
C PHE A 367 -20.13 -43.63 29.93
N VAL A 368 -20.36 -42.84 30.98
CA VAL A 368 -20.14 -43.27 32.37
C VAL A 368 -21.19 -44.28 32.81
N CYS A 369 -22.46 -44.13 32.41
CA CYS A 369 -23.49 -45.14 32.66
C CYS A 369 -23.23 -46.45 31.91
N GLN A 370 -22.68 -46.39 30.68
CA GLN A 370 -22.33 -47.60 29.91
C GLN A 370 -21.16 -48.39 30.53
N ILE A 371 -20.20 -47.70 31.18
CA ILE A 371 -19.05 -48.31 31.87
C ILE A 371 -19.44 -48.87 33.26
N ILE A 372 -20.63 -48.56 33.77
CA ILE A 372 -21.11 -49.09 35.06
C ILE A 372 -21.96 -50.37 34.89
N ILE A 373 -22.35 -50.72 33.65
CA ILE A 373 -23.17 -51.91 33.32
C ILE A 373 -22.35 -53.09 32.74
N TYR A 374 -21.03 -52.94 32.58
CA TYR A 374 -20.07 -54.02 32.33
C TYR A 374 -18.89 -53.88 33.28
#